data_AF-L8H2B2-F1
#
_entry.id   AF-L8H2B2-F1
#
_cell.length_a   1.000
_cell.length_b   1.000
_cell.length_c   1.000
_cell.angle_alpha   90.00
_cell.angle_beta   90.00
_cell.angle_gamma   90.00
#
_symmetry.space_group_name_H-M   'P 1'
#
loop_
_entity.id
_entity.type
_entity.pdbx_description
1 polymer ?
#
loop_
_entity_poly.entity_id
_entity_poly.type
_entity_poly.pdbx_seq_one_letter_code
_entity_poly.pdbx_strand_id
1 'polypeptide(L)'
;MFQCDACQRWFHLKCQGTAKSEVQPGVLFFCRACERNRAAMCPRSTLLLQAALCVVLALAFSGGVTRVEAADNIALQWYELQDRVLFAPLGSGPVRGPNRATAVGQSRAIFLLTSAVYDAWAVYDSKAIPSTYRYEQSKVPRMRGSSADINKAISYAAYRLFEFMHVEEPLVLEAAKAKLQSLGYDPAVNGTDTKTPAGVGNFLAARIIGAARLDGTNSEGDHPGSIHPNEPYADYRHAPGQIHGLVTAPTYPNYQPMNAPKSLEEIKNDPCKGINSLDHWTPLKEDDGTVQEFNVVMPGPPMPNTAREAEFRQQFFDLFAYSANLTDVQKVDAEFWAYASGSELFYKITFDSARNLKLSLPDTVKLLFAQGVAVWDASVSCWTYKRIYTSGRPTTVIPCLFANTTAEAWMGPYQGRGLINGSHWQPYIATPPFSEYPSGHSTFTAASAVVLQRFLKSDVYHGNPVVVPEGASFREPKITNTSDPRYIAGVTDKPNTGPGTPGYVPATNITLTWKTYSEAAVAAGESRIHAGFHIKSGNEDALAAGSEIGEKVWLVCTSLWDPPASSSQGSKNSGDDDVGGKIAGAVIGSIVGTLIVSALVVVAVLYIRNKGKHGHRGYSSDYVAYSS
;
A
#
# COMPACT_ATOMS: atom_id res chain seq x y z
N MET A 1 30.49 11.84 -40.30
CA MET A 1 30.87 10.80 -39.33
C MET A 1 31.41 11.50 -38.10
N PHE A 2 31.22 10.94 -36.91
CA PHE A 2 31.86 11.45 -35.70
C PHE A 2 32.40 10.29 -34.86
N GLN A 3 33.47 10.53 -34.10
CA GLN A 3 34.09 9.57 -33.18
C GLN A 3 33.66 9.91 -31.75
N CYS A 4 33.22 8.93 -30.97
CA CYS A 4 32.85 9.15 -29.57
C CYS A 4 34.10 9.22 -28.69
N ASP A 5 34.29 10.32 -27.95
CA ASP A 5 35.50 10.46 -27.10
C ASP A 5 35.57 9.47 -25.94
N ALA A 6 34.42 8.97 -25.46
CA ALA A 6 34.37 8.02 -24.35
C ALA A 6 34.65 6.56 -24.76
N CYS A 7 34.27 6.15 -25.99
CA CYS A 7 34.43 4.75 -26.45
C CYS A 7 35.27 4.60 -27.71
N GLN A 8 35.74 5.71 -28.30
CA GLN A 8 36.63 5.81 -29.44
C GLN A 8 36.11 5.15 -30.76
N ARG A 9 34.81 4.82 -30.85
CA ARG A 9 34.18 4.25 -32.05
C ARG A 9 33.63 5.32 -33.00
N TRP A 10 33.66 5.02 -34.29
CA TRP A 10 33.19 5.89 -35.38
C TRP A 10 31.75 5.58 -35.78
N PHE A 11 30.93 6.63 -35.94
CA PHE A 11 29.53 6.53 -36.33
C PHE A 11 29.22 7.35 -37.59
N HIS A 12 28.39 6.79 -38.47
CA HIS A 12 27.85 7.46 -39.64
C HIS A 12 26.44 7.99 -39.35
N LEU A 13 26.23 9.28 -39.60
CA LEU A 13 24.88 9.86 -39.65
C LEU A 13 24.38 9.77 -41.09
N LYS A 14 23.19 9.22 -41.30
CA LYS A 14 22.45 9.31 -42.57
C LYS A 14 21.33 10.34 -42.35
N CYS A 15 21.36 11.47 -43.07
CA CYS A 15 20.24 12.41 -43.04
C CYS A 15 19.03 11.79 -43.74
N GLN A 16 17.90 11.69 -43.04
CA GLN A 16 16.59 11.53 -43.66
C GLN A 16 15.88 12.88 -43.64
N GLY A 17 15.77 13.55 -44.79
CA GLY A 17 14.98 14.78 -44.96
C GLY A 17 15.73 15.93 -45.67
N THR A 18 14.98 16.69 -46.47
CA THR A 18 15.45 17.72 -47.43
C THR A 18 15.52 19.15 -46.86
N ALA A 19 15.42 19.34 -45.56
CA ALA A 19 15.52 20.68 -44.97
C ALA A 19 16.94 20.98 -44.49
N LYS A 20 17.61 21.95 -45.13
CA LYS A 20 18.82 22.60 -44.59
C LYS A 20 18.43 23.32 -43.29
N SER A 21 18.63 22.66 -42.16
CA SER A 21 18.67 23.32 -40.85
C SER A 21 20.08 23.14 -40.28
N GLU A 22 20.68 24.24 -39.84
CA GLU A 22 22.00 24.26 -39.21
C GLU A 22 21.97 23.46 -37.91
N VAL A 23 22.89 22.51 -37.77
CA VAL A 23 23.10 21.78 -36.51
C VAL A 23 23.73 22.75 -35.51
N GLN A 24 23.00 23.11 -34.45
CA GLN A 24 23.56 23.97 -33.39
C GLN A 24 24.72 23.27 -32.67
N PRO A 25 25.86 23.95 -32.43
CA PRO A 25 26.94 23.43 -31.60
C PRO A 25 26.44 23.26 -30.15
N GLY A 26 26.57 22.06 -29.58
CA GLY A 26 26.26 21.80 -28.17
C GLY A 26 25.26 20.67 -27.89
N VAL A 27 24.67 20.05 -28.92
CA VAL A 27 23.80 18.88 -28.72
C VAL A 27 24.64 17.61 -28.58
N LEU A 28 24.76 17.10 -27.35
CA LEU A 28 25.40 15.82 -27.04
C LEU A 28 24.47 14.66 -27.44
N PHE A 29 24.86 13.90 -28.45
CA PHE A 29 24.17 12.66 -28.82
C PHE A 29 24.74 11.48 -28.01
N PHE A 30 23.91 10.87 -27.17
CA PHE A 30 24.28 9.71 -26.36
C PHE A 30 24.03 8.41 -27.12
N CYS A 31 25.04 7.54 -27.18
CA CYS A 31 24.93 6.18 -27.71
C CYS A 31 24.29 5.26 -26.65
N ARG A 32 23.41 4.32 -27.05
CA ARG A 32 22.80 3.30 -26.17
C ARG A 32 23.80 2.48 -25.34
N ALA A 33 25.06 2.37 -25.77
CA ALA A 33 26.11 1.71 -24.99
C ALA A 33 26.58 2.55 -23.77
N CYS A 34 26.45 3.89 -23.85
CA CYS A 34 26.80 4.81 -22.74
C CYS A 34 25.67 4.94 -21.72
N GLU A 35 24.40 4.74 -22.10
CA GLU A 35 23.27 4.73 -21.16
C GLU A 35 23.38 3.61 -20.12
N ARG A 36 23.93 2.45 -20.48
CA ARG A 36 24.18 1.34 -19.54
C ARG A 36 25.31 1.62 -18.54
N ASN A 37 26.24 2.54 -18.85
CA ASN A 37 27.43 2.80 -18.02
C ASN A 37 27.35 4.11 -17.20
N ARG A 38 26.26 4.87 -17.26
CA ARG A 38 26.06 6.07 -16.41
C ARG A 38 26.07 5.75 -14.91
N ALA A 39 25.79 4.50 -14.51
CA ALA A 39 25.84 4.08 -13.11
C ALA A 39 27.27 4.04 -12.52
N ALA A 40 28.32 4.05 -13.36
CA ALA A 40 29.70 3.85 -12.90
C ALA A 40 30.54 5.14 -12.74
N MET A 41 30.02 6.32 -13.11
CA MET A 41 30.81 7.57 -13.16
C MET A 41 30.27 8.73 -12.31
N CYS A 42 29.57 8.47 -11.21
CA CYS A 42 29.31 9.51 -10.22
C CYS A 42 30.59 9.75 -9.36
N PRO A 43 31.03 11.00 -9.13
CA PRO A 43 32.23 11.28 -8.34
C PRO A 43 32.10 10.71 -6.92
N ARG A 44 33.07 9.89 -6.51
CA ARG A 44 33.09 9.14 -5.23
C ARG A 44 32.99 10.01 -3.95
N SER A 45 33.03 11.34 -4.04
CA SER A 45 33.02 12.25 -2.90
C SER A 45 31.63 12.65 -2.39
N THR A 46 30.56 12.51 -3.18
CA THR A 46 29.17 12.82 -2.75
C THR A 46 28.42 11.60 -2.19
N LEU A 47 28.85 10.39 -2.55
CA LEU A 47 28.24 9.12 -2.08
C LEU A 47 28.51 8.81 -0.60
N LEU A 48 29.62 9.29 -0.04
CA LEU A 48 29.95 9.02 1.36
C LEU A 48 29.10 9.83 2.36
N LEU A 49 28.63 11.03 1.99
CA LEU A 49 27.74 11.83 2.85
C LEU A 49 26.27 11.37 2.79
N GLN A 50 25.79 10.90 1.63
CA GLN A 50 24.45 10.31 1.53
C GLN A 50 24.39 8.92 2.17
N ALA A 51 25.46 8.13 2.07
CA ALA A 51 25.56 6.86 2.80
C ALA A 51 25.64 7.07 4.32
N ALA A 52 26.33 8.09 4.80
CA ALA A 52 26.41 8.39 6.24
C ALA A 52 25.05 8.82 6.83
N LEU A 53 24.23 9.57 6.08
CA LEU A 53 22.90 9.99 6.56
C LEU A 53 21.87 8.84 6.51
N CYS A 54 21.95 7.96 5.50
CA CYS A 54 21.12 6.75 5.43
C CYS A 54 21.49 5.71 6.51
N VAL A 55 22.76 5.65 6.92
CA VAL A 55 23.21 4.80 8.03
C VAL A 55 22.73 5.33 9.38
N VAL A 56 22.60 6.66 9.57
CA VAL A 56 22.03 7.22 10.82
C VAL A 56 20.54 6.91 10.95
N LEU A 57 19.77 6.86 9.85
CA LEU A 57 18.38 6.39 9.87
C LEU A 57 18.29 4.87 10.07
N ALA A 58 19.15 4.07 9.44
CA ALA A 58 19.21 2.62 9.67
C ALA A 58 19.67 2.23 11.09
N LEU A 59 20.51 3.06 11.72
CA LEU A 59 20.96 2.88 13.10
C LEU A 59 19.96 3.39 14.14
N ALA A 60 19.11 4.36 13.79
CA ALA A 60 17.97 4.73 14.64
C ALA A 60 16.91 3.62 14.74
N PHE A 61 16.85 2.70 13.76
CA PHE A 61 16.01 1.49 13.81
C PHE A 61 16.67 0.28 14.48
N SER A 62 17.93 0.38 14.93
CA SER A 62 18.65 -0.70 15.63
C SER A 62 19.20 -0.23 16.98
N GLY A 63 18.34 0.39 17.79
CA GLY A 63 18.61 0.66 19.19
C GLY A 63 18.91 -0.63 19.95
N GLY A 64 20.21 -0.94 20.07
CA GLY A 64 20.71 -2.10 20.79
C GLY A 64 20.43 -2.00 22.29
N VAL A 65 19.59 -2.90 22.77
CA VAL A 65 19.68 -3.46 24.12
C VAL A 65 19.90 -4.96 23.93
N THR A 66 21.08 -5.45 24.31
CA THR A 66 21.41 -6.87 24.34
C THR A 66 20.64 -7.56 25.47
N ARG A 67 19.34 -7.78 25.26
CA ARG A 67 18.68 -8.98 25.80
C ARG A 67 18.87 -10.07 24.76
N VAL A 68 19.35 -11.24 25.17
CA VAL A 68 19.23 -12.45 24.36
C VAL A 68 17.72 -12.75 24.31
N GLU A 69 17.03 -12.13 23.35
CA GLU A 69 15.66 -12.46 23.04
C GLU A 69 15.61 -13.91 22.54
N ALA A 70 14.55 -14.62 22.89
CA ALA A 70 14.32 -15.94 22.31
C ALA A 70 14.33 -15.80 20.78
N ALA A 71 15.09 -16.66 20.09
CA ALA A 71 15.19 -16.57 18.64
C ALA A 71 13.78 -16.61 18.02
N ASP A 72 13.52 -15.67 17.11
CA ASP A 72 12.28 -15.61 16.34
C ASP A 72 11.94 -16.97 15.73
N ASN A 73 10.64 -17.29 15.69
CA ASN A 73 10.19 -18.48 14.98
C ASN A 73 10.51 -18.37 13.47
N ILE A 74 10.57 -19.51 12.77
CA ILE A 74 11.03 -19.55 11.39
C ILE A 74 10.19 -18.66 10.44
N ALA A 75 8.90 -18.49 10.72
CA ALA A 75 8.03 -17.64 9.91
C ALA A 75 8.44 -16.16 10.06
N LEU A 76 8.59 -15.67 11.30
CA LEU A 76 9.10 -14.31 11.57
C LEU A 76 10.45 -14.06 10.89
N GLN A 77 11.35 -15.06 10.88
CA GLN A 77 12.64 -14.93 10.22
C GLN A 77 12.56 -14.76 8.68
N TRP A 78 11.59 -15.38 8.01
CA TRP A 78 11.36 -15.18 6.57
C TRP A 78 10.60 -13.88 6.30
N TYR A 79 9.66 -13.52 7.16
CA TYR A 79 8.94 -12.26 7.07
C TYR A 79 9.85 -11.05 7.32
N GLU A 80 10.86 -11.16 8.19
CA GLU A 80 11.89 -10.14 8.36
C GLU A 80 12.72 -9.91 7.08
N LEU A 81 12.99 -10.98 6.33
CA LEU A 81 13.64 -10.83 5.04
C LEU A 81 12.73 -10.09 4.05
N GLN A 82 11.44 -10.45 4.00
CA GLN A 82 10.47 -9.76 3.14
C GLN A 82 10.34 -8.29 3.52
N ASP A 83 10.20 -7.98 4.82
CA ASP A 83 10.14 -6.63 5.37
C ASP A 83 11.35 -5.80 4.91
N ARG A 84 12.57 -6.30 5.13
CA ARG A 84 13.79 -5.61 4.65
C ARG A 84 13.83 -5.41 3.14
N VAL A 85 13.31 -6.37 2.37
CA VAL A 85 13.23 -6.26 0.92
C VAL A 85 12.21 -5.19 0.51
N LEU A 86 11.04 -5.14 1.13
CA LEU A 86 10.02 -4.12 0.82
C LEU A 86 10.48 -2.71 1.27
N PHE A 87 11.01 -2.58 2.49
CA PHE A 87 11.37 -1.31 3.14
C PHE A 87 12.73 -0.71 2.71
N ALA A 88 13.55 -1.42 1.93
CA ALA A 88 14.81 -0.87 1.46
C ALA A 88 14.59 0.47 0.72
N PRO A 89 15.30 1.57 1.05
CA PRO A 89 14.90 2.94 0.70
C PRO A 89 14.60 3.14 -0.79
N LEU A 90 13.63 4.01 -1.10
CA LEU A 90 13.20 4.41 -2.45
C LEU A 90 14.30 5.04 -3.32
N GLY A 91 15.53 5.21 -2.80
CA GLY A 91 16.63 5.89 -3.49
C GLY A 91 18.02 5.27 -3.33
N SER A 92 18.18 4.07 -2.76
CA SER A 92 19.50 3.47 -2.57
C SER A 92 19.56 2.01 -3.05
N GLY A 93 19.69 1.80 -4.36
CA GLY A 93 19.88 0.47 -4.97
C GLY A 93 19.18 0.32 -6.32
N PRO A 94 19.45 -0.76 -7.09
CA PRO A 94 19.02 -0.91 -8.49
C PRO A 94 17.49 -0.97 -8.64
N VAL A 95 17.03 -0.90 -9.90
CA VAL A 95 15.63 -1.02 -10.35
C VAL A 95 14.84 -1.98 -9.45
N ARG A 96 13.82 -1.46 -8.75
CA ARG A 96 12.90 -2.28 -7.96
C ARG A 96 12.10 -3.17 -8.91
N GLY A 97 12.02 -4.46 -8.59
CA GLY A 97 11.13 -5.37 -9.30
C GLY A 97 9.66 -4.92 -9.18
N PRO A 98 8.79 -5.33 -10.11
CA PRO A 98 7.39 -4.89 -10.15
C PRO A 98 6.60 -5.19 -8.86
N ASN A 99 6.93 -6.29 -8.16
CA ASN A 99 6.34 -6.64 -6.86
C ASN A 99 6.71 -5.69 -5.71
N ARG A 100 7.67 -4.77 -5.90
CA ARG A 100 8.13 -3.79 -4.90
C ARG A 100 7.86 -2.34 -5.30
N ALA A 101 7.42 -2.12 -6.53
CA ALA A 101 7.29 -0.80 -7.12
C ALA A 101 5.94 -0.14 -6.81
N THR A 102 4.90 -0.92 -6.51
CA THR A 102 3.52 -0.41 -6.32
C THR A 102 2.84 -1.04 -5.11
N ALA A 103 1.83 -0.35 -4.57
CA ALA A 103 1.06 -0.85 -3.43
C ALA A 103 0.34 -2.19 -3.74
N VAL A 104 -0.13 -2.38 -4.98
CA VAL A 104 -0.75 -3.65 -5.41
C VAL A 104 0.30 -4.75 -5.50
N GLY A 105 1.45 -4.48 -6.13
CA GLY A 105 2.56 -5.44 -6.20
C GLY A 105 3.06 -5.86 -4.82
N GLN A 106 3.18 -4.91 -3.88
CA GLN A 106 3.56 -5.18 -2.50
C GLN A 106 2.52 -6.03 -1.78
N SER A 107 1.23 -5.72 -1.93
CA SER A 107 0.14 -6.50 -1.33
C SER A 107 0.13 -7.94 -1.85
N ARG A 108 0.39 -8.12 -3.15
CA ARG A 108 0.54 -9.44 -3.77
C ARG A 108 1.72 -10.21 -3.19
N ALA A 109 2.88 -9.56 -3.08
CA ALA A 109 4.09 -10.20 -2.56
C ALA A 109 3.90 -10.70 -1.12
N ILE A 110 3.26 -9.87 -0.29
CA ILE A 110 2.90 -10.24 1.09
C ILE A 110 1.95 -11.45 1.07
N PHE A 111 0.89 -11.44 0.27
CA PHE A 111 -0.07 -12.54 0.17
C PHE A 111 0.59 -13.85 -0.29
N LEU A 112 1.41 -13.82 -1.34
CA LEU A 112 2.05 -15.01 -1.90
C LEU A 112 3.00 -15.66 -0.90
N LEU A 113 3.86 -14.85 -0.24
CA LEU A 113 4.78 -15.39 0.76
C LEU A 113 4.04 -15.95 1.96
N THR A 114 3.07 -15.20 2.50
CA THR A 114 2.33 -15.62 3.70
C THR A 114 1.48 -16.86 3.44
N SER A 115 0.90 -17.00 2.25
CA SER A 115 0.21 -18.21 1.80
C SER A 115 1.15 -19.41 1.72
N ALA A 116 2.37 -19.24 1.17
CA ALA A 116 3.33 -20.33 1.08
C ALA A 116 3.81 -20.83 2.44
N VAL A 117 4.08 -19.89 3.36
CA VAL A 117 4.44 -20.21 4.75
C VAL A 117 3.28 -20.90 5.47
N TYR A 118 2.05 -20.41 5.32
CA TYR A 118 0.86 -21.01 5.92
C TYR A 118 0.58 -22.41 5.39
N ASP A 119 0.57 -22.60 4.07
CA ASP A 119 0.29 -23.90 3.44
C ASP A 119 1.32 -24.95 3.88
N ALA A 120 2.60 -24.57 3.92
CA ALA A 120 3.69 -25.45 4.35
C ALA A 120 3.57 -25.85 5.82
N TRP A 121 3.02 -24.99 6.68
CA TRP A 121 2.72 -25.33 8.07
C TRP A 121 1.43 -26.17 8.19
N ALA A 122 0.37 -25.80 7.47
CA ALA A 122 -0.98 -26.34 7.64
C ALA A 122 -1.08 -27.85 7.35
N VAL A 123 -0.23 -28.38 6.46
CA VAL A 123 -0.17 -29.83 6.18
C VAL A 123 0.32 -30.67 7.38
N TYR A 124 1.05 -30.07 8.33
CA TYR A 124 1.48 -30.72 9.58
C TYR A 124 0.50 -30.49 10.73
N ASP A 125 -0.39 -29.51 10.60
CA ASP A 125 -1.45 -29.28 11.58
C ASP A 125 -2.56 -30.34 11.43
N SER A 126 -3.18 -30.73 12.54
CA SER A 126 -4.22 -31.77 12.56
C SER A 126 -5.56 -31.31 11.97
N LYS A 127 -5.80 -29.99 11.92
CA LYS A 127 -7.07 -29.38 11.53
C LYS A 127 -6.91 -28.47 10.32
N ALA A 128 -5.88 -27.63 10.30
CA ALA A 128 -5.77 -26.55 9.34
C ALA A 128 -5.77 -27.03 7.88
N ILE A 129 -6.36 -26.26 6.99
CA ILE A 129 -6.45 -26.58 5.56
C ILE A 129 -5.53 -25.60 4.83
N PRO A 130 -4.55 -26.07 4.05
CA PRO A 130 -3.77 -25.20 3.19
C PRO A 130 -4.68 -24.45 2.21
N SER A 131 -4.39 -23.17 1.97
CA SER A 131 -5.15 -22.31 1.07
C SER A 131 -5.30 -22.91 -0.33
N THR A 132 -4.26 -23.58 -0.84
CA THR A 132 -4.28 -24.28 -2.15
C THR A 132 -5.22 -25.49 -2.20
N TYR A 133 -5.75 -25.94 -1.06
CA TYR A 133 -6.69 -27.07 -0.94
C TYR A 133 -8.06 -26.64 -0.42
N ARG A 134 -8.35 -25.33 -0.34
CA ARG A 134 -9.61 -24.80 0.16
C ARG A 134 -10.86 -25.48 -0.41
N TYR A 135 -10.88 -25.71 -1.73
CA TYR A 135 -11.99 -26.34 -2.45
C TYR A 135 -11.84 -27.87 -2.61
N GLU A 136 -10.75 -28.44 -2.13
CA GLU A 136 -10.43 -29.86 -2.23
C GLU A 136 -9.98 -30.43 -0.87
N GLN A 137 -10.69 -30.06 0.19
CA GLN A 137 -10.26 -30.32 1.59
C GLN A 137 -10.01 -31.81 1.88
N SER A 138 -10.74 -32.70 1.22
CA SER A 138 -10.56 -34.16 1.33
C SER A 138 -9.24 -34.67 0.74
N LYS A 139 -8.55 -33.86 -0.06
CA LYS A 139 -7.28 -34.17 -0.72
C LYS A 139 -6.06 -33.59 0.01
N VAL A 140 -6.24 -32.94 1.16
CA VAL A 140 -5.13 -32.35 1.92
C VAL A 140 -4.13 -33.43 2.32
N PRO A 141 -2.83 -33.30 1.95
CA PRO A 141 -1.83 -34.28 2.30
C PRO A 141 -1.39 -34.04 3.76
N ARG A 142 -1.87 -34.88 4.69
CA ARG A 142 -1.52 -34.77 6.12
C ARG A 142 -0.14 -35.36 6.39
N MET A 143 0.74 -34.55 6.94
CA MET A 143 2.11 -34.90 7.28
C MET A 143 2.30 -35.04 8.79
N ARG A 144 3.23 -35.90 9.19
CA ARG A 144 3.76 -35.95 10.56
C ARG A 144 5.23 -35.55 10.50
N GLY A 145 5.65 -34.69 11.41
CA GLY A 145 7.02 -34.19 11.43
C GLY A 145 7.36 -33.52 12.75
N SER A 146 8.66 -33.44 13.03
CA SER A 146 9.21 -32.64 14.11
C SER A 146 9.13 -31.14 13.80
N SER A 147 9.39 -30.27 14.78
CA SER A 147 9.53 -28.83 14.52
C SER A 147 10.63 -28.51 13.49
N ALA A 148 11.68 -29.33 13.39
CA ALA A 148 12.72 -29.17 12.38
C ALA A 148 12.21 -29.47 10.96
N ASP A 149 11.30 -30.44 10.82
CA ASP A 149 10.67 -30.77 9.53
C ASP A 149 9.74 -29.64 9.08
N ILE A 150 8.91 -29.12 10.00
CA ILE A 150 8.03 -27.98 9.74
C ILE A 150 8.85 -26.75 9.33
N ASN A 151 9.93 -26.44 10.07
CA ASN A 151 10.81 -25.31 9.75
C ASN A 151 11.47 -25.47 8.37
N LYS A 152 11.89 -26.69 8.01
CA LYS A 152 12.46 -26.99 6.70
C LYS A 152 11.42 -26.81 5.60
N ALA A 153 10.20 -27.34 5.75
CA ALA A 153 9.14 -27.20 4.76
C ALA A 153 8.77 -25.72 4.52
N ILE A 154 8.57 -24.95 5.59
CA ILE A 154 8.32 -23.50 5.51
C ILE A 154 9.46 -22.80 4.76
N SER A 155 10.71 -23.13 5.06
CA SER A 155 11.87 -22.44 4.48
C SER A 155 12.03 -22.70 2.99
N TYR A 156 11.82 -23.94 2.54
CA TYR A 156 11.81 -24.23 1.11
C TYR A 156 10.63 -23.56 0.41
N ALA A 157 9.42 -23.56 1.00
CA ALA A 157 8.28 -22.87 0.42
C ALA A 157 8.55 -21.36 0.25
N ALA A 158 9.00 -20.69 1.31
CA ALA A 158 9.35 -19.27 1.27
C ALA A 158 10.44 -18.97 0.23
N TYR A 159 11.52 -19.74 0.22
CA TYR A 159 12.63 -19.54 -0.71
C TYR A 159 12.19 -19.61 -2.19
N ARG A 160 11.32 -20.57 -2.56
CA ARG A 160 10.80 -20.68 -3.92
C ARG A 160 9.91 -19.50 -4.31
N LEU A 161 9.15 -18.93 -3.35
CA LEU A 161 8.38 -17.71 -3.60
C LEU A 161 9.28 -16.50 -3.77
N PHE A 162 10.39 -16.38 -3.02
CA PHE A 162 11.39 -15.34 -3.26
C PHE A 162 11.98 -15.44 -4.67
N GLU A 163 12.34 -16.64 -5.13
CA GLU A 163 12.85 -16.86 -6.49
C GLU A 163 11.84 -16.41 -7.56
N PHE A 164 10.56 -16.71 -7.36
CA PHE A 164 9.50 -16.31 -8.27
C PHE A 164 9.26 -14.79 -8.28
N MET A 165 9.12 -14.17 -7.10
CA MET A 165 8.72 -12.76 -6.99
C MET A 165 9.84 -11.78 -7.35
N HIS A 166 11.10 -12.21 -7.21
CA HIS A 166 12.29 -11.35 -7.27
C HIS A 166 13.29 -11.82 -8.34
N VAL A 167 12.81 -12.47 -9.41
CA VAL A 167 13.64 -13.01 -10.50
C VAL A 167 14.57 -11.96 -11.14
N GLU A 168 14.15 -10.70 -11.16
CA GLU A 168 14.93 -9.57 -11.70
C GLU A 168 15.82 -8.85 -10.66
N GLU A 169 15.89 -9.37 -9.43
CA GLU A 169 16.52 -8.69 -8.29
C GLU A 169 17.64 -9.55 -7.66
N PRO A 170 18.84 -9.64 -8.29
CA PRO A 170 19.90 -10.55 -7.86
C PRO A 170 20.32 -10.42 -6.38
N LEU A 171 20.32 -9.20 -5.83
CA LEU A 171 20.65 -8.97 -4.42
C LEU A 171 19.61 -9.57 -3.47
N VAL A 172 18.33 -9.56 -3.85
CA VAL A 172 17.25 -10.17 -3.07
C VAL A 172 17.36 -11.68 -3.14
N LEU A 173 17.63 -12.24 -4.33
CA LEU A 173 17.85 -13.67 -4.53
C LEU A 173 19.03 -14.20 -3.71
N GLU A 174 20.17 -13.49 -3.72
CA GLU A 174 21.33 -13.87 -2.91
C GLU A 174 21.04 -13.77 -1.41
N ALA A 175 20.27 -12.77 -0.96
CA ALA A 175 19.84 -12.68 0.44
C ALA A 175 18.92 -13.85 0.85
N ALA A 176 17.96 -14.24 -0.01
CA ALA A 176 17.09 -15.39 0.22
C ALA A 176 17.87 -16.72 0.25
N LYS A 177 18.85 -16.86 -0.65
CA LYS A 177 19.74 -18.02 -0.71
C LYS A 177 20.64 -18.10 0.53
N ALA A 178 21.26 -17.00 0.92
CA ALA A 178 22.07 -16.91 2.13
C ALA A 178 21.24 -17.22 3.38
N LYS A 179 19.98 -16.77 3.44
CA LYS A 179 19.05 -17.11 4.51
C LYS A 179 18.82 -18.63 4.58
N LEU A 180 18.51 -19.27 3.46
CA LEU A 180 18.29 -20.72 3.41
C LEU A 180 19.55 -21.51 3.83
N GLN A 181 20.71 -21.09 3.34
CA GLN A 181 22.01 -21.69 3.69
C GLN A 181 22.37 -21.51 5.17
N SER A 182 22.02 -20.37 5.78
CA SER A 182 22.24 -20.13 7.21
C SER A 182 21.47 -21.10 8.12
N LEU A 183 20.41 -21.72 7.60
CA LEU A 183 19.63 -22.75 8.27
C LEU A 183 20.19 -24.17 8.05
N GLY A 184 21.31 -24.30 7.31
CA GLY A 184 21.91 -25.57 6.95
C GLY A 184 21.19 -26.32 5.82
N TYR A 185 20.39 -25.61 5.01
CA TYR A 185 19.64 -26.20 3.90
C TYR A 185 20.30 -25.90 2.56
N ASP A 186 20.21 -26.85 1.62
CA ASP A 186 20.79 -26.73 0.28
C ASP A 186 19.78 -26.08 -0.69
N PRO A 187 20.05 -24.89 -1.24
CA PRO A 187 19.18 -24.22 -2.23
C PRO A 187 18.95 -25.03 -3.52
N ALA A 188 19.88 -25.93 -3.87
CA ALA A 188 19.77 -26.75 -5.07
C ALA A 188 18.66 -27.83 -4.97
N VAL A 189 18.17 -28.13 -3.77
CA VAL A 189 17.10 -29.13 -3.56
C VAL A 189 15.75 -28.59 -4.03
N ASN A 190 15.35 -28.96 -5.23
CA ASN A 190 14.11 -28.49 -5.89
C ASN A 190 13.07 -29.60 -6.13
N GLY A 191 13.35 -30.84 -5.71
CA GLY A 191 12.42 -31.96 -5.84
C GLY A 191 11.11 -31.71 -5.09
N THR A 192 10.00 -32.25 -5.61
CA THR A 192 8.63 -32.06 -5.08
C THR A 192 8.07 -33.32 -4.41
N ASP A 193 8.94 -34.26 -4.02
CA ASP A 193 8.53 -35.46 -3.29
C ASP A 193 7.99 -35.09 -1.90
N THR A 194 6.67 -35.19 -1.76
CA THR A 194 5.92 -34.85 -0.55
C THR A 194 6.20 -35.79 0.62
N LYS A 195 7.04 -36.82 0.45
CA LYS A 195 7.57 -37.63 1.55
C LYS A 195 8.73 -36.96 2.30
N THR A 196 9.29 -35.87 1.76
CA THR A 196 10.39 -35.13 2.39
C THR A 196 9.93 -33.72 2.78
N PRO A 197 10.42 -33.13 3.89
CA PRO A 197 9.99 -31.77 4.26
C PRO A 197 10.34 -30.71 3.21
N ALA A 198 11.52 -30.82 2.59
CA ALA A 198 11.92 -29.93 1.49
C ALA A 198 11.00 -30.09 0.28
N GLY A 199 10.65 -31.34 -0.07
CA GLY A 199 9.74 -31.60 -1.19
C GLY A 199 8.31 -31.16 -0.94
N VAL A 200 7.82 -31.23 0.30
CA VAL A 200 6.55 -30.60 0.71
C VAL A 200 6.56 -29.09 0.45
N GLY A 201 7.61 -28.40 0.92
CA GLY A 201 7.75 -26.96 0.71
C GLY A 201 7.80 -26.57 -0.76
N ASN A 202 8.64 -27.26 -1.55
CA ASN A 202 8.76 -27.04 -2.99
C ASN A 202 7.44 -27.32 -3.74
N PHE A 203 6.74 -28.41 -3.39
CA PHE A 203 5.47 -28.79 -4.02
C PHE A 203 4.38 -27.72 -3.78
N LEU A 204 4.22 -27.26 -2.53
CA LEU A 204 3.22 -26.25 -2.20
C LEU A 204 3.56 -24.89 -2.83
N ALA A 205 4.84 -24.50 -2.83
CA ALA A 205 5.28 -23.31 -3.54
C ALA A 205 4.96 -23.38 -5.04
N ALA A 206 5.22 -24.52 -5.69
CA ALA A 206 4.89 -24.70 -7.11
C ALA A 206 3.38 -24.54 -7.39
N ARG A 207 2.51 -25.02 -6.49
CA ARG A 207 1.05 -24.81 -6.61
C ARG A 207 0.67 -23.34 -6.50
N ILE A 208 1.25 -22.62 -5.53
CA ILE A 208 0.98 -21.19 -5.33
C ILE A 208 1.51 -20.38 -6.52
N ILE A 209 2.73 -20.65 -6.98
CA ILE A 209 3.32 -19.99 -8.16
C ILE A 209 2.46 -20.25 -9.40
N GLY A 210 1.99 -21.49 -9.60
CA GLY A 210 1.09 -21.83 -10.69
C GLY A 210 -0.22 -21.04 -10.66
N ALA A 211 -0.83 -20.90 -9.47
CA ALA A 211 -2.03 -20.07 -9.30
C ALA A 211 -1.73 -18.58 -9.50
N ALA A 212 -0.60 -18.08 -8.99
CA ALA A 212 -0.18 -16.69 -9.11
C ALA A 212 0.04 -16.27 -10.56
N ARG A 213 0.55 -17.16 -11.43
CA ARG A 213 0.68 -16.86 -12.87
C ARG A 213 -0.66 -16.67 -13.57
N LEU A 214 -1.73 -17.25 -13.03
CA LEU A 214 -3.08 -17.21 -13.59
C LEU A 214 -4.00 -16.23 -12.85
N ASP A 215 -3.47 -15.48 -11.90
CA ASP A 215 -4.30 -14.62 -11.07
C ASP A 215 -4.90 -13.45 -11.86
N GLY A 216 -4.30 -13.07 -13.01
CA GLY A 216 -4.74 -11.94 -13.85
C GLY A 216 -3.91 -10.67 -13.63
N THR A 217 -2.79 -10.74 -12.90
CA THR A 217 -1.84 -9.63 -12.81
C THR A 217 -1.00 -9.44 -14.06
N ASN A 218 -1.07 -10.37 -15.02
CA ASN A 218 -0.17 -10.43 -16.17
C ASN A 218 1.30 -10.45 -15.74
N SER A 219 1.64 -11.17 -14.67
CA SER A 219 2.98 -11.11 -14.05
C SER A 219 4.14 -11.52 -14.95
N GLU A 220 3.87 -12.26 -16.03
CA GLU A 220 4.87 -12.68 -17.02
C GLU A 220 4.78 -11.87 -18.33
N GLY A 221 3.79 -10.96 -18.45
CA GLY A 221 3.60 -10.13 -19.64
C GLY A 221 3.03 -10.88 -20.85
N ASP A 222 2.55 -12.11 -20.67
CA ASP A 222 2.10 -13.03 -21.71
C ASP A 222 0.58 -13.02 -21.94
N HIS A 223 -0.16 -12.12 -21.29
CA HIS A 223 -1.61 -12.00 -21.50
C HIS A 223 -1.93 -11.61 -22.95
N PRO A 224 -2.78 -12.35 -23.69
CA PRO A 224 -3.07 -12.10 -25.11
C PRO A 224 -3.66 -10.72 -25.42
N GLY A 225 -4.32 -10.09 -24.45
CA GLY A 225 -4.87 -8.73 -24.56
C GLY A 225 -3.90 -7.60 -24.24
N SER A 226 -2.65 -7.89 -23.85
CA SER A 226 -1.69 -6.88 -23.39
C SER A 226 -1.38 -5.85 -24.47
N ILE A 227 -1.45 -4.56 -24.12
CA ILE A 227 -1.00 -3.48 -25.01
C ILE A 227 0.53 -3.38 -25.09
N HIS A 228 1.23 -4.00 -24.13
CA HIS A 228 2.67 -4.18 -24.11
C HIS A 228 3.00 -5.67 -24.00
N PRO A 229 3.00 -6.42 -25.11
CA PRO A 229 3.32 -7.84 -25.10
C PRO A 229 4.74 -8.08 -24.57
N ASN A 230 4.89 -9.07 -23.68
CA ASN A 230 6.14 -9.42 -22.99
C ASN A 230 6.65 -8.36 -22.00
N GLU A 231 5.82 -7.39 -21.64
CA GLU A 231 6.11 -6.49 -20.52
C GLU A 231 5.38 -7.02 -19.26
N PRO A 232 6.11 -7.51 -18.24
CA PRO A 232 5.51 -7.96 -17.00
C PRO A 232 4.58 -6.91 -16.39
N TYR A 233 3.41 -7.35 -15.95
CA TYR A 233 2.37 -6.54 -15.31
C TYR A 233 1.72 -5.48 -16.19
N ALA A 234 1.99 -5.49 -17.51
CA ALA A 234 1.35 -4.58 -18.43
C ALA A 234 -0.18 -4.72 -18.41
N ASP A 235 -0.86 -3.58 -18.58
CA ASP A 235 -2.31 -3.59 -18.73
C ASP A 235 -2.73 -4.28 -20.04
N TYR A 236 -3.86 -4.97 -19.99
CA TYR A 236 -4.36 -5.79 -21.09
C TYR A 236 -5.86 -5.62 -21.35
N ARG A 237 -6.52 -4.68 -20.65
CA ARG A 237 -7.97 -4.48 -20.75
C ARG A 237 -8.40 -3.34 -21.64
N HIS A 238 -7.46 -2.52 -22.11
CA HIS A 238 -7.75 -1.41 -23.00
C HIS A 238 -7.12 -1.66 -24.35
N ALA A 239 -7.88 -1.60 -25.44
CA ALA A 239 -7.27 -1.34 -26.74
C ALA A 239 -6.71 0.10 -26.74
N PRO A 240 -5.58 0.39 -27.42
CA PRO A 240 -5.10 1.76 -27.58
C PRO A 240 -6.24 2.64 -28.12
N GLY A 241 -6.73 3.59 -27.31
CA GLY A 241 -7.80 4.52 -27.69
C GLY A 241 -9.24 4.12 -27.36
N GLN A 242 -9.51 2.97 -26.72
CA GLN A 242 -10.83 2.64 -26.18
C GLN A 242 -10.90 2.93 -24.67
N ILE A 243 -11.12 4.21 -24.35
CA ILE A 243 -11.50 4.64 -23.01
C ILE A 243 -12.99 4.31 -22.87
N HIS A 244 -13.34 3.42 -21.93
CA HIS A 244 -14.72 3.17 -21.56
C HIS A 244 -15.30 4.46 -20.97
N GLY A 245 -16.26 5.05 -21.69
CA GLY A 245 -16.84 6.34 -21.34
C GLY A 245 -17.74 6.28 -20.11
N LEU A 246 -18.00 7.46 -19.55
CA LEU A 246 -19.38 7.90 -19.26
C LEU A 246 -19.44 9.43 -19.06
N VAL A 247 -20.56 9.97 -19.56
CA VAL A 247 -21.03 11.36 -19.56
C VAL A 247 -20.23 12.34 -20.41
N THR A 248 -20.69 12.47 -21.66
CA THR A 248 -20.57 13.70 -22.45
C THR A 248 -21.04 14.90 -21.63
N ALA A 249 -20.11 15.61 -20.99
CA ALA A 249 -20.29 17.04 -20.71
C ALA A 249 -19.96 17.81 -22.00
N PRO A 250 -20.70 18.89 -22.35
CA PRO A 250 -20.59 19.53 -23.65
C PRO A 250 -19.17 20.08 -23.90
N THR A 251 -18.55 19.59 -24.98
CA THR A 251 -17.51 20.23 -25.79
C THR A 251 -16.65 21.33 -25.14
N TYR A 252 -15.43 20.97 -24.73
CA TYR A 252 -14.29 21.89 -24.76
C TYR A 252 -13.34 21.45 -25.91
N PRO A 253 -13.12 22.26 -26.97
CA PRO A 253 -12.69 21.75 -28.28
C PRO A 253 -11.21 21.40 -28.47
N ASN A 254 -10.40 21.20 -27.43
CA ASN A 254 -8.97 20.90 -27.60
C ASN A 254 -8.44 19.90 -26.56
N TYR A 255 -9.13 18.75 -26.42
CA TYR A 255 -8.77 17.71 -25.46
C TYR A 255 -8.35 16.41 -26.17
N GLN A 256 -7.11 16.00 -25.93
CA GLN A 256 -6.50 14.73 -26.37
C GLN A 256 -6.28 13.84 -25.13
N PRO A 257 -6.51 12.51 -25.18
CA PRO A 257 -6.40 11.62 -24.02
C PRO A 257 -4.99 11.01 -23.79
N MET A 258 -4.77 10.60 -22.52
CA MET A 258 -3.91 9.52 -21.96
C MET A 258 -2.40 9.74 -21.66
N ASN A 259 -2.11 9.73 -20.34
CA ASN A 259 -0.91 9.31 -19.58
C ASN A 259 0.44 10.04 -19.69
N ALA A 260 0.76 10.77 -18.62
CA ALA A 260 1.92 10.61 -17.73
C ALA A 260 1.60 11.38 -16.42
N PRO A 261 2.20 11.07 -15.25
CA PRO A 261 2.22 12.05 -14.17
C PRO A 261 2.85 13.33 -14.74
N LYS A 262 2.06 14.40 -14.80
CA LYS A 262 2.59 15.71 -15.15
C LYS A 262 3.67 16.06 -14.14
N SER A 263 4.85 16.44 -14.63
CA SER A 263 5.85 17.14 -13.84
C SER A 263 5.22 18.36 -13.16
N LEU A 264 5.78 18.79 -12.03
CA LEU A 264 5.36 20.04 -11.37
C LEU A 264 5.32 21.21 -12.35
N GLU A 265 6.17 21.21 -13.37
CA GLU A 265 6.22 22.21 -14.43
C GLU A 265 5.04 22.11 -15.41
N GLU A 266 4.62 20.91 -15.79
CA GLU A 266 3.44 20.67 -16.64
C GLU A 266 2.12 20.97 -15.92
N ILE A 267 2.06 20.79 -14.60
CA ILE A 267 0.91 21.19 -13.76
C ILE A 267 0.79 22.71 -13.71
N LYS A 268 1.91 23.42 -13.54
CA LYS A 268 1.93 24.89 -13.54
C LYS A 268 1.49 25.49 -14.88
N ASN A 269 1.87 24.85 -15.99
CA ASN A 269 1.66 25.39 -17.33
C ASN A 269 0.26 25.10 -17.91
N ASP A 270 -0.41 24.04 -17.48
CA ASP A 270 -1.80 23.74 -17.86
C ASP A 270 -2.47 22.83 -16.82
N PRO A 271 -3.03 23.38 -15.72
CA PRO A 271 -3.65 22.58 -14.66
C PRO A 271 -4.94 21.86 -15.11
N CYS A 272 -5.55 22.28 -16.24
CA CYS A 272 -6.90 21.90 -16.65
C CYS A 272 -6.98 20.82 -17.73
N LYS A 273 -5.88 20.49 -18.42
CA LYS A 273 -5.85 19.38 -19.38
C LYS A 273 -5.35 18.08 -18.73
N GLY A 274 -6.02 16.94 -18.92
CA GLY A 274 -5.51 15.63 -18.49
C GLY A 274 -6.06 15.12 -17.15
N ILE A 275 -7.39 15.13 -17.00
CA ILE A 275 -8.08 14.20 -16.11
C ILE A 275 -7.87 12.79 -16.69
N ASN A 276 -7.16 11.96 -15.93
CA ASN A 276 -7.03 10.50 -15.94
C ASN A 276 -5.57 10.04 -16.01
N SER A 277 -5.07 9.56 -14.86
CA SER A 277 -3.99 8.58 -14.81
C SER A 277 -4.60 7.21 -15.10
N LEU A 278 -4.21 6.56 -16.20
CA LEU A 278 -4.43 5.12 -16.28
C LEU A 278 -3.46 4.43 -15.31
N ASP A 279 -4.02 3.52 -14.53
CA ASP A 279 -3.27 2.58 -13.72
C ASP A 279 -2.40 1.69 -14.62
N HIS A 280 -1.12 1.57 -14.28
CA HIS A 280 -0.24 0.55 -14.88
C HIS A 280 -0.48 -0.84 -14.29
N TRP A 281 -1.47 -1.00 -13.40
CA TRP A 281 -1.73 -2.24 -12.68
C TRP A 281 -3.20 -2.63 -12.79
N THR A 282 -3.42 -3.76 -13.45
CA THR A 282 -4.72 -4.42 -13.54
C THR A 282 -4.86 -5.40 -12.37
N PRO A 283 -5.77 -5.17 -11.40
CA PRO A 283 -6.26 -6.30 -10.65
C PRO A 283 -7.16 -7.20 -11.49
N LEU A 284 -6.86 -8.49 -11.33
CA LEU A 284 -7.56 -9.74 -11.59
C LEU A 284 -9.02 -9.63 -12.08
N LYS A 285 -9.24 -10.12 -13.30
CA LYS A 285 -10.44 -10.69 -13.98
C LYS A 285 -11.81 -10.03 -13.68
N GLU A 286 -12.40 -9.18 -14.57
CA GLU A 286 -13.08 -9.38 -15.88
C GLU A 286 -14.54 -9.84 -15.77
N ASP A 287 -15.46 -8.92 -16.05
CA ASP A 287 -16.78 -8.94 -16.75
C ASP A 287 -17.70 -10.19 -16.80
N ASP A 288 -17.33 -11.35 -16.28
CA ASP A 288 -18.13 -12.60 -16.37
C ASP A 288 -18.97 -12.92 -15.12
N GLY A 289 -18.96 -12.04 -14.12
CA GLY A 289 -19.77 -12.18 -12.90
C GLY A 289 -19.28 -13.27 -11.93
N THR A 290 -18.08 -13.84 -12.11
CA THR A 290 -17.53 -14.81 -11.16
C THR A 290 -16.94 -14.15 -9.91
N VAL A 291 -17.82 -13.95 -8.91
CA VAL A 291 -17.59 -13.86 -7.46
C VAL A 291 -16.19 -13.34 -7.02
N GLN A 292 -16.09 -12.02 -6.79
CA GLN A 292 -15.17 -11.53 -5.75
C GLN A 292 -15.76 -11.95 -4.40
N GLU A 293 -15.21 -12.99 -3.79
CA GLU A 293 -15.69 -13.52 -2.50
C GLU A 293 -15.68 -12.45 -1.39
N PHE A 294 -14.80 -11.46 -1.53
CA PHE A 294 -14.65 -10.32 -0.63
C PHE A 294 -15.23 -9.02 -1.18
N ASN A 295 -16.07 -9.04 -2.23
CA ASN A 295 -16.60 -7.83 -2.84
C ASN A 295 -17.38 -7.01 -1.81
N VAL A 296 -17.04 -5.73 -1.68
CA VAL A 296 -17.72 -4.78 -0.80
C VAL A 296 -18.34 -3.69 -1.65
N VAL A 297 -19.57 -3.31 -1.35
CA VAL A 297 -20.25 -2.26 -2.13
C VAL A 297 -19.82 -0.91 -1.59
N MET A 298 -19.05 -0.17 -2.38
CA MET A 298 -18.72 1.21 -2.08
C MET A 298 -19.80 2.17 -2.62
N PRO A 299 -20.19 3.22 -1.86
CA PRO A 299 -21.22 4.19 -2.30
C PRO A 299 -20.83 5.00 -3.54
N GLY A 300 -19.53 5.15 -3.78
CA GLY A 300 -18.96 5.98 -4.83
C GLY A 300 -18.69 7.40 -4.38
N PRO A 301 -17.78 8.11 -5.07
CA PRO A 301 -17.42 9.48 -4.71
C PRO A 301 -18.57 10.45 -5.05
N PRO A 302 -18.64 11.61 -4.39
CA PRO A 302 -19.38 12.73 -4.94
C PRO A 302 -18.73 13.14 -6.28
N MET A 303 -19.54 13.51 -7.27
CA MET A 303 -19.08 13.78 -8.65
C MET A 303 -19.75 15.04 -9.23
N PRO A 304 -19.11 15.75 -10.16
CA PRO A 304 -19.70 16.90 -10.86
C PRO A 304 -20.88 16.46 -11.74
N ASN A 305 -21.85 17.34 -11.99
CA ASN A 305 -23.07 17.07 -12.78
C ASN A 305 -23.92 15.93 -12.23
N THR A 306 -23.87 15.69 -10.91
CA THR A 306 -24.71 14.72 -10.21
C THR A 306 -25.48 15.39 -9.07
N ALA A 307 -26.43 14.68 -8.47
CA ALA A 307 -27.10 15.15 -7.26
C ALA A 307 -26.14 15.45 -6.09
N ARG A 308 -24.90 14.93 -6.13
CA ARG A 308 -23.84 15.13 -5.13
C ARG A 308 -22.81 16.19 -5.55
N GLU A 309 -23.10 17.04 -6.54
CA GLU A 309 -22.14 18.07 -6.99
C GLU A 309 -21.80 19.09 -5.90
N ALA A 310 -22.77 19.50 -5.07
CA ALA A 310 -22.51 20.43 -3.97
C ALA A 310 -21.52 19.83 -2.95
N GLU A 311 -21.67 18.54 -2.65
CA GLU A 311 -20.75 17.78 -1.80
C GLU A 311 -19.36 17.66 -2.46
N PHE A 312 -19.31 17.38 -3.76
CA PHE A 312 -18.05 17.34 -4.53
C PHE A 312 -17.29 18.66 -4.39
N ARG A 313 -17.94 19.80 -4.72
CA ARG A 313 -17.32 21.12 -4.60
C ARG A 313 -16.87 21.41 -3.16
N GLN A 314 -17.70 21.10 -2.16
CA GLN A 314 -17.36 21.37 -0.77
C GLN A 314 -16.15 20.57 -0.31
N GLN A 315 -16.09 19.26 -0.58
CA GLN A 315 -14.99 18.42 -0.10
C GLN A 315 -13.63 18.80 -0.72
N PHE A 316 -13.60 19.22 -1.99
CA PHE A 316 -12.35 19.75 -2.57
C PHE A 316 -12.00 21.13 -2.01
N PHE A 317 -12.99 21.96 -1.66
CA PHE A 317 -12.74 23.24 -1.00
C PHE A 317 -12.23 23.09 0.43
N ASP A 318 -12.72 22.09 1.19
CA ASP A 318 -12.28 21.82 2.55
C ASP A 318 -10.76 21.51 2.64
N LEU A 319 -10.15 21.03 1.55
CA LEU A 319 -8.70 20.80 1.48
C LEU A 319 -7.85 22.05 1.63
N PHE A 320 -8.38 23.25 1.34
CA PHE A 320 -7.72 24.50 1.72
C PHE A 320 -7.58 24.61 3.23
N ALA A 321 -8.66 24.37 3.98
CA ALA A 321 -8.67 24.46 5.43
C ALA A 321 -7.80 23.36 6.09
N TYR A 322 -7.83 22.12 5.58
CA TYR A 322 -6.93 21.06 6.05
C TYR A 322 -5.46 21.44 5.82
N SER A 323 -5.13 21.94 4.63
CA SER A 323 -3.79 22.40 4.26
C SER A 323 -3.32 23.59 5.12
N ALA A 324 -4.20 24.55 5.38
CA ALA A 324 -3.89 25.75 6.19
C ALA A 324 -3.54 25.42 7.64
N ASN A 325 -4.12 24.35 8.18
CA ASN A 325 -4.01 23.99 9.60
C ASN A 325 -3.01 22.87 9.88
N LEU A 326 -2.15 22.51 8.91
CA LEU A 326 -1.12 21.49 9.10
C LEU A 326 -0.19 21.84 10.27
N THR A 327 -0.25 20.99 11.29
CA THR A 327 0.70 20.94 12.41
C THR A 327 1.92 20.09 12.06
N ASP A 328 2.99 20.18 12.84
CA ASP A 328 4.16 19.31 12.67
C ASP A 328 3.81 17.83 12.82
N VAL A 329 2.93 17.48 13.76
CA VAL A 329 2.46 16.10 13.93
C VAL A 329 1.73 15.62 12.69
N GLN A 330 0.83 16.42 12.10
CA GLN A 330 0.10 16.04 10.90
C GLN A 330 1.00 15.94 9.67
N LYS A 331 2.01 16.81 9.55
CA LYS A 331 3.03 16.71 8.48
C LYS A 331 3.86 15.44 8.63
N VAL A 332 4.37 15.18 9.84
CA VAL A 332 5.15 13.98 10.14
C VAL A 332 4.32 12.70 9.95
N ASP A 333 3.05 12.70 10.37
CA ASP A 333 2.14 11.57 10.16
C ASP A 333 1.82 11.36 8.67
N ALA A 334 1.57 12.43 7.91
CA ALA A 334 1.43 12.38 6.45
C ALA A 334 2.67 11.77 5.77
N GLU A 335 3.87 12.16 6.18
CA GLU A 335 5.12 11.64 5.65
C GLU A 335 5.38 10.18 6.05
N PHE A 336 5.15 9.83 7.32
CA PHE A 336 5.30 8.47 7.83
C PHE A 336 4.44 7.49 7.03
N TRP A 337 3.14 7.78 6.92
CA TRP A 337 2.22 6.92 6.17
C TRP A 337 2.42 7.00 4.65
N ALA A 338 3.17 7.98 4.12
CA ALA A 338 3.52 8.06 2.70
C ALA A 338 4.86 7.40 2.36
N TYR A 339 5.69 7.09 3.36
CA TYR A 339 6.99 6.46 3.15
C TYR A 339 6.89 5.09 2.46
N ALA A 340 5.84 4.34 2.81
CA ALA A 340 5.51 3.04 2.26
C ALA A 340 3.99 2.94 2.02
N SER A 341 3.56 1.89 1.33
CA SER A 341 2.12 1.66 1.15
C SER A 341 1.44 1.32 2.48
N GLY A 342 0.12 1.53 2.55
CA GLY A 342 -0.65 1.11 3.72
C GLY A 342 -0.55 -0.39 3.99
N SER A 343 -0.44 -1.23 2.95
CA SER A 343 -0.27 -2.67 3.11
C SER A 343 1.09 -3.02 3.71
N GLU A 344 2.17 -2.40 3.25
CA GLU A 344 3.52 -2.62 3.77
C GLU A 344 3.66 -2.16 5.23
N LEU A 345 3.19 -0.96 5.57
CA LEU A 345 3.28 -0.43 6.94
C LEU A 345 2.44 -1.23 7.93
N PHE A 346 1.20 -1.59 7.59
CA PHE A 346 0.39 -2.39 8.51
C PHE A 346 0.85 -3.84 8.62
N TYR A 347 1.45 -4.39 7.56
CA TYR A 347 2.13 -5.68 7.64
C TYR A 347 3.31 -5.63 8.61
N LYS A 348 4.13 -4.57 8.56
CA LYS A 348 5.20 -4.35 9.55
C LYS A 348 4.65 -4.18 10.97
N ILE A 349 3.58 -3.42 11.17
CA ILE A 349 2.93 -3.26 12.48
C ILE A 349 2.48 -4.63 13.01
N THR A 350 1.90 -5.47 12.16
CA THR A 350 1.48 -6.83 12.56
C THR A 350 2.68 -7.70 12.92
N PHE A 351 3.74 -7.63 12.13
CA PHE A 351 4.98 -8.34 12.37
C PHE A 351 5.65 -7.94 13.71
N ASP A 352 5.76 -6.63 13.97
CA ASP A 352 6.26 -6.09 15.23
C ASP A 352 5.37 -6.53 16.40
N SER A 353 4.05 -6.53 16.21
CA SER A 353 3.08 -6.99 17.22
C SER A 353 3.23 -8.48 17.52
N ALA A 354 3.44 -9.31 16.50
CA ALA A 354 3.67 -10.75 16.68
C ALA A 354 4.96 -11.05 17.48
N ARG A 355 6.03 -10.28 17.24
CA ARG A 355 7.28 -10.33 18.02
C ARG A 355 7.08 -9.87 19.45
N ASN A 356 6.48 -8.70 19.65
CA ASN A 356 6.25 -8.11 20.97
C ASN A 356 5.36 -9.00 21.86
N LEU A 357 4.38 -9.68 21.25
CA LEU A 357 3.50 -10.65 21.92
C LEU A 357 4.11 -12.06 22.02
N LYS A 358 5.28 -12.30 21.42
CA LYS A 358 5.98 -13.59 21.40
C LYS A 358 5.09 -14.74 20.90
N LEU A 359 4.37 -14.48 19.80
CA LEU A 359 3.44 -15.46 19.25
C LEU A 359 4.15 -16.77 18.90
N SER A 360 3.45 -17.88 19.13
CA SER A 360 3.91 -19.21 18.71
C SER A 360 4.04 -19.28 17.19
N LEU A 361 4.75 -20.29 16.67
CA LEU A 361 4.80 -20.51 15.21
C LEU A 361 3.39 -20.66 14.60
N PRO A 362 2.49 -21.53 15.13
CA PRO A 362 1.11 -21.62 14.66
C PRO A 362 0.36 -20.27 14.64
N ASP A 363 0.48 -19.48 15.71
CA ASP A 363 -0.23 -18.20 15.78
C ASP A 363 0.34 -17.17 14.81
N THR A 364 1.67 -17.16 14.65
CA THR A 364 2.37 -16.28 13.71
C THR A 364 1.95 -16.57 12.27
N VAL A 365 1.99 -17.84 11.84
CA VAL A 365 1.65 -18.20 10.45
C VAL A 365 0.18 -17.93 10.15
N LYS A 366 -0.72 -18.14 11.12
CA LYS A 366 -2.14 -17.82 10.98
C LYS A 366 -2.37 -16.31 10.87
N LEU A 367 -1.82 -15.52 11.81
CA LEU A 367 -1.99 -14.07 11.81
C LEU A 367 -1.45 -13.44 10.53
N LEU A 368 -0.20 -13.74 10.14
CA LEU A 368 0.40 -13.11 8.97
C LEU A 368 -0.24 -13.60 7.66
N PHE A 369 -0.74 -14.84 7.60
CA PHE A 369 -1.56 -15.29 6.47
C PHE A 369 -2.86 -14.49 6.35
N ALA A 370 -3.61 -14.31 7.45
CA ALA A 370 -4.83 -13.51 7.41
C ALA A 370 -4.54 -12.05 7.03
N GLN A 371 -3.42 -11.48 7.48
CA GLN A 371 -2.98 -10.16 7.03
C GLN A 371 -2.68 -10.11 5.53
N GLY A 372 -1.96 -11.11 5.01
CA GLY A 372 -1.66 -11.19 3.58
C GLY A 372 -2.92 -11.27 2.72
N VAL A 373 -3.89 -12.08 3.12
CA VAL A 373 -5.21 -12.14 2.47
C VAL A 373 -5.89 -10.78 2.54
N ALA A 374 -5.95 -10.16 3.74
CA ALA A 374 -6.61 -8.87 3.95
C ALA A 374 -6.06 -7.76 3.05
N VAL A 375 -4.73 -7.58 3.01
CA VAL A 375 -4.14 -6.52 2.18
C VAL A 375 -4.29 -6.81 0.69
N TRP A 376 -4.25 -8.08 0.27
CA TRP A 376 -4.43 -8.43 -1.13
C TRP A 376 -5.86 -8.20 -1.62
N ASP A 377 -6.85 -8.71 -0.91
CA ASP A 377 -8.26 -8.51 -1.27
C ASP A 377 -8.68 -7.04 -1.14
N ALA A 378 -8.16 -6.31 -0.15
CA ALA A 378 -8.31 -4.87 -0.07
C ALA A 378 -7.71 -4.14 -1.28
N SER A 379 -6.55 -4.60 -1.79
CA SER A 379 -5.93 -4.05 -3.00
C SER A 379 -6.75 -4.29 -4.26
N VAL A 380 -7.28 -5.51 -4.41
CA VAL A 380 -8.14 -5.87 -5.55
C VAL A 380 -9.41 -5.03 -5.53
N SER A 381 -10.11 -4.97 -4.39
CA SER A 381 -11.35 -4.19 -4.25
C SER A 381 -11.12 -2.69 -4.47
N CYS A 382 -10.08 -2.12 -3.82
CA CYS A 382 -9.75 -0.70 -3.96
C CYS A 382 -9.49 -0.32 -5.41
N TRP A 383 -8.62 -1.06 -6.12
CA TRP A 383 -8.30 -0.74 -7.51
C TRP A 383 -9.44 -1.02 -8.48
N THR A 384 -10.33 -1.98 -8.18
CA THR A 384 -11.58 -2.14 -8.93
C THR A 384 -12.38 -0.84 -8.91
N TYR A 385 -12.58 -0.25 -7.72
CA TYR A 385 -13.33 1.01 -7.61
C TYR A 385 -12.59 2.24 -8.13
N LYS A 386 -11.25 2.26 -8.06
CA LYS A 386 -10.44 3.29 -8.72
C LYS A 386 -10.70 3.32 -10.22
N ARG A 387 -10.78 2.15 -10.86
CA ARG A 387 -11.11 2.03 -12.28
C ARG A 387 -12.57 2.30 -12.61
N ILE A 388 -13.52 1.93 -11.75
CA ILE A 388 -14.94 2.22 -12.00
C ILE A 388 -15.18 3.73 -12.04
N TYR A 389 -14.59 4.48 -11.10
CA TYR A 389 -14.92 5.90 -10.95
C TYR A 389 -13.95 6.85 -11.64
N THR A 390 -12.70 6.44 -11.90
CA THR A 390 -11.66 7.25 -12.54
C THR A 390 -11.56 8.70 -12.02
N SER A 391 -11.83 8.89 -10.72
CA SER A 391 -11.98 10.22 -10.13
C SER A 391 -10.67 11.03 -10.10
N GLY A 392 -10.81 12.34 -10.31
CA GLY A 392 -9.69 13.28 -10.37
C GLY A 392 -9.08 13.58 -8.99
N ARG A 393 -7.75 13.71 -8.96
CA ARG A 393 -6.99 14.06 -7.74
C ARG A 393 -7.15 15.53 -7.37
N PRO A 394 -7.01 15.90 -6.07
CA PRO A 394 -7.05 17.29 -5.63
C PRO A 394 -6.08 18.22 -6.36
N THR A 395 -4.86 17.76 -6.66
CA THR A 395 -3.87 18.55 -7.41
C THR A 395 -4.32 18.95 -8.81
N THR A 396 -5.35 18.30 -9.35
CA THR A 396 -5.96 18.63 -10.64
C THR A 396 -7.26 19.38 -10.41
N VAL A 397 -8.17 18.80 -9.61
CA VAL A 397 -9.52 19.34 -9.41
C VAL A 397 -9.48 20.73 -8.79
N ILE A 398 -8.63 20.98 -7.79
CA ILE A 398 -8.59 22.28 -7.10
C ILE A 398 -8.12 23.40 -8.05
N PRO A 399 -6.97 23.27 -8.74
CA PRO A 399 -6.57 24.27 -9.73
C PRO A 399 -7.60 24.53 -10.83
N CYS A 400 -8.36 23.51 -11.25
CA CYS A 400 -9.42 23.68 -12.25
C CYS A 400 -10.65 24.41 -11.69
N LEU A 401 -11.17 23.91 -10.58
CA LEU A 401 -12.47 24.29 -10.04
C LEU A 401 -12.43 25.63 -9.29
N PHE A 402 -11.27 25.97 -8.74
CA PHE A 402 -11.06 27.10 -7.84
C PHE A 402 -10.02 28.11 -8.35
N ALA A 403 -9.73 28.14 -9.66
CA ALA A 403 -8.77 29.06 -10.29
C ALA A 403 -9.01 30.56 -10.01
N ASN A 404 -10.25 30.93 -9.70
CA ASN A 404 -10.63 32.31 -9.37
C ASN A 404 -10.99 32.49 -7.89
N THR A 405 -10.66 31.50 -7.06
CA THR A 405 -10.92 31.51 -5.61
C THR A 405 -9.60 31.69 -4.88
N THR A 406 -9.58 32.53 -3.86
CA THR A 406 -8.43 32.68 -2.94
C THR A 406 -8.87 32.25 -1.56
N ALA A 407 -8.09 31.37 -0.93
CA ALA A 407 -8.34 30.88 0.42
C ALA A 407 -7.01 30.62 1.14
N GLU A 408 -7.05 30.52 2.47
CA GLU A 408 -5.87 30.15 3.24
C GLU A 408 -5.50 28.69 2.99
N ALA A 409 -4.21 28.41 2.80
CA ALA A 409 -3.64 27.07 2.67
C ALA A 409 -2.13 27.10 3.00
N TRP A 410 -1.47 25.93 3.02
CA TRP A 410 -0.01 25.84 3.08
C TRP A 410 0.61 26.36 1.78
N MET A 411 1.47 27.38 1.89
CA MET A 411 2.03 28.11 0.74
C MET A 411 3.15 27.39 0.01
N GLY A 412 3.54 26.21 0.49
CA GLY A 412 4.66 25.45 -0.03
C GLY A 412 5.79 25.31 1.00
N PRO A 413 6.85 24.58 0.64
CA PRO A 413 7.92 24.22 1.56
C PRO A 413 8.49 25.44 2.28
N TYR A 414 8.53 25.36 3.61
CA TYR A 414 9.06 26.37 4.53
C TYR A 414 8.31 27.69 4.58
N GLN A 415 7.19 27.85 3.87
CA GLN A 415 6.49 29.14 3.77
C GLN A 415 5.35 29.29 4.79
N GLY A 416 4.95 28.21 5.46
CA GLY A 416 3.82 28.24 6.39
C GLY A 416 2.48 28.44 5.67
N ARG A 417 1.54 29.09 6.35
CA ARG A 417 0.17 29.36 5.89
C ARG A 417 0.06 30.76 5.28
N GLY A 418 -0.78 30.89 4.27
CA GLY A 418 -1.23 32.18 3.77
C GLY A 418 -2.28 32.05 2.68
N LEU A 419 -2.65 33.17 2.06
CA LEU A 419 -3.65 33.22 0.99
C LEU A 419 -3.08 32.69 -0.33
N ILE A 420 -3.72 31.67 -0.89
CA ILE A 420 -3.34 31.06 -2.17
C ILE A 420 -4.53 31.12 -3.12
N ASN A 421 -4.28 31.57 -4.34
CA ASN A 421 -5.24 31.38 -5.43
C ASN A 421 -5.30 29.88 -5.76
N GLY A 422 -6.50 29.32 -5.91
CA GLY A 422 -6.68 27.90 -6.18
C GLY A 422 -5.93 27.36 -7.39
N SER A 423 -5.65 28.19 -8.41
CA SER A 423 -4.82 27.81 -9.57
C SER A 423 -3.37 27.45 -9.18
N HIS A 424 -2.89 27.95 -8.03
CA HIS A 424 -1.55 27.71 -7.50
C HIS A 424 -1.55 26.77 -6.29
N TRP A 425 -2.73 26.24 -5.89
CA TRP A 425 -2.81 25.29 -4.80
C TRP A 425 -2.04 24.01 -5.13
N GLN A 426 -1.35 23.47 -4.14
CA GLN A 426 -0.59 22.23 -4.27
C GLN A 426 -0.76 21.34 -3.03
N PRO A 427 -0.70 20.01 -3.18
CA PRO A 427 -0.71 19.10 -2.04
C PRO A 427 0.61 19.19 -1.26
N TYR A 428 0.60 18.82 0.02
CA TYR A 428 1.79 18.77 0.86
C TYR A 428 2.79 17.72 0.33
N ILE A 429 2.27 16.55 -0.04
CA ILE A 429 3.01 15.43 -0.66
C ILE A 429 2.58 15.27 -2.12
N ALA A 430 3.52 14.91 -2.98
CA ALA A 430 3.24 14.66 -4.40
C ALA A 430 2.14 13.59 -4.58
N THR A 431 1.17 13.85 -5.46
CA THR A 431 0.06 12.91 -5.68
C THR A 431 0.56 11.61 -6.33
N PRO A 432 0.06 10.44 -5.91
CA PRO A 432 0.31 9.19 -6.62
C PRO A 432 -0.36 9.16 -8.01
N PRO A 433 0.20 8.40 -8.98
CA PRO A 433 -0.25 8.37 -10.37
C PRO A 433 -1.43 7.39 -10.59
N PHE A 434 -2.48 7.50 -9.78
CA PHE A 434 -3.70 6.71 -9.89
C PHE A 434 -4.90 7.49 -9.33
N SER A 435 -6.12 7.09 -9.69
CA SER A 435 -7.37 7.79 -9.34
C SER A 435 -7.53 8.05 -7.84
N GLU A 436 -8.28 9.10 -7.50
CA GLU A 436 -8.52 9.53 -6.12
C GLU A 436 -9.32 8.46 -5.36
N TYR A 437 -10.58 8.26 -5.69
CA TYR A 437 -11.48 7.39 -4.97
C TYR A 437 -11.31 5.91 -5.35
N PRO A 438 -11.36 4.97 -4.39
CA PRO A 438 -11.25 5.16 -2.94
C PRO A 438 -9.78 5.26 -2.49
N SER A 439 -9.51 5.66 -1.25
CA SER A 439 -8.16 5.64 -0.69
C SER A 439 -7.61 4.21 -0.51
N GLY A 440 -6.46 3.93 -1.14
CA GLY A 440 -5.77 2.64 -0.99
C GLY A 440 -5.32 2.41 0.44
N HIS A 441 -4.57 3.36 1.01
CA HIS A 441 -4.12 3.33 2.40
C HIS A 441 -5.25 3.01 3.36
N SER A 442 -6.35 3.76 3.28
CA SER A 442 -7.52 3.58 4.16
C SER A 442 -8.15 2.20 4.03
N THR A 443 -8.26 1.67 2.80
CA THR A 443 -8.81 0.33 2.58
C THR A 443 -7.90 -0.74 3.19
N PHE A 444 -6.58 -0.61 3.00
CA PHE A 444 -5.59 -1.60 3.46
C PHE A 444 -5.46 -1.64 4.96
N THR A 445 -5.32 -0.46 5.58
CA THR A 445 -5.08 -0.35 7.02
C THR A 445 -6.32 -0.76 7.81
N ALA A 446 -7.53 -0.41 7.36
CA ALA A 446 -8.76 -0.84 8.01
C ALA A 446 -8.97 -2.36 7.94
N ALA A 447 -8.74 -2.98 6.77
CA ALA A 447 -8.82 -4.45 6.65
C ALA A 447 -7.82 -5.16 7.59
N SER A 448 -6.60 -4.63 7.64
CA SER A 448 -5.53 -5.16 8.49
C SER A 448 -5.84 -5.01 9.98
N ALA A 449 -6.35 -3.85 10.41
CA ALA A 449 -6.74 -3.57 11.79
C ALA A 449 -7.85 -4.51 12.27
N VAL A 450 -8.88 -4.75 11.45
CA VAL A 450 -9.94 -5.72 11.78
C VAL A 450 -9.37 -7.12 11.98
N VAL A 451 -8.52 -7.60 11.07
CA VAL A 451 -7.91 -8.94 11.24
C VAL A 451 -7.07 -9.03 12.52
N LEU A 452 -6.27 -8.01 12.85
CA LEU A 452 -5.52 -7.93 14.11
C LEU A 452 -6.45 -7.98 15.32
N GLN A 453 -7.50 -7.16 15.31
CA GLN A 453 -8.48 -7.08 16.38
C GLN A 453 -9.16 -8.43 16.63
N ARG A 454 -9.59 -9.08 15.55
CA ARG A 454 -10.27 -10.38 15.61
C ARG A 454 -9.35 -11.48 16.08
N PHE A 455 -8.10 -11.51 15.58
CA PHE A 455 -7.12 -12.51 15.96
C PHE A 455 -6.72 -12.40 17.44
N LEU A 456 -6.39 -11.19 17.90
CA LEU A 456 -5.94 -10.93 19.26
C LEU A 456 -7.10 -10.82 20.27
N LYS A 457 -8.34 -10.76 19.78
CA LYS A 457 -9.55 -10.47 20.59
C LYS A 457 -9.40 -9.17 21.39
N SER A 458 -8.67 -8.21 20.84
CA SER A 458 -8.28 -6.96 21.47
C SER A 458 -7.91 -5.96 20.39
N ASP A 459 -8.27 -4.69 20.56
CA ASP A 459 -7.84 -3.61 19.67
C ASP A 459 -6.56 -2.91 20.17
N VAL A 460 -5.95 -3.37 21.26
CA VAL A 460 -4.75 -2.73 21.83
C VAL A 460 -3.58 -2.80 20.84
N TYR A 461 -2.97 -1.64 20.59
CA TYR A 461 -1.81 -1.54 19.71
C TYR A 461 -0.56 -2.15 20.36
N HIS A 462 0.06 -3.12 19.68
CA HIS A 462 1.31 -3.76 20.15
C HIS A 462 2.49 -3.53 19.18
N GLY A 463 2.34 -2.63 18.21
CA GLY A 463 3.44 -2.20 17.33
C GLY A 463 4.44 -1.30 18.06
N ASN A 464 5.55 -1.00 17.39
CA ASN A 464 6.60 -0.15 17.96
C ASN A 464 6.29 1.34 17.78
N PRO A 465 6.58 2.20 18.78
CA PRO A 465 6.53 3.65 18.59
C PRO A 465 7.59 4.09 17.56
N VAL A 466 7.29 5.14 16.81
CA VAL A 466 8.19 5.69 15.79
C VAL A 466 8.66 7.07 16.21
N VAL A 467 9.95 7.22 16.46
CA VAL A 467 10.56 8.52 16.78
C VAL A 467 11.06 9.17 15.50
N VAL A 468 10.50 10.34 15.17
CA VAL A 468 10.92 11.19 14.05
C VAL A 468 11.73 12.35 14.61
N PRO A 469 13.04 12.41 14.33
CA PRO A 469 13.90 13.46 14.86
C PRO A 469 13.53 14.86 14.36
N GLU A 470 13.90 15.89 15.13
CA GLU A 470 13.90 17.29 14.72
C GLU A 470 14.51 17.44 13.31
N GLY A 471 13.79 18.15 12.43
CA GLY A 471 14.27 18.48 11.09
C GLY A 471 14.34 17.30 10.10
N ALA A 472 13.77 16.14 10.44
CA ALA A 472 13.81 14.93 9.61
C ALA A 472 12.74 14.85 8.50
N SER A 473 11.86 15.86 8.36
CA SER A 473 10.89 15.90 7.25
C SER A 473 11.61 15.75 5.91
N PHE A 474 11.12 14.91 5.01
CA PHE A 474 11.64 14.84 3.65
C PHE A 474 11.17 16.02 2.79
N ARG A 475 10.09 16.70 3.20
CA ARG A 475 9.50 17.82 2.48
C ARG A 475 10.07 19.17 2.92
N GLU A 476 10.28 19.34 4.22
CA GLU A 476 10.81 20.54 4.86
C GLU A 476 11.98 20.20 5.82
N PRO A 477 13.06 19.53 5.36
CA PRO A 477 14.18 19.11 6.21
C PRO A 477 14.95 20.30 6.79
N LYS A 478 15.63 20.06 7.91
CA LYS A 478 16.66 20.98 8.41
C LYS A 478 17.86 20.95 7.48
N ILE A 479 18.21 22.10 6.91
CA ILE A 479 19.37 22.27 6.03
C ILE A 479 20.30 23.30 6.67
N THR A 480 21.47 22.85 7.10
CA THR A 480 22.54 23.71 7.66
C THR A 480 23.73 23.85 6.72
N ASN A 481 23.83 23.01 5.69
CA ASN A 481 24.88 23.11 4.69
C ASN A 481 24.59 24.27 3.74
N THR A 482 25.36 25.36 3.86
CA THR A 482 25.21 26.57 3.06
C THR A 482 25.50 26.36 1.57
N SER A 483 26.07 25.22 1.18
CA SER A 483 26.30 24.84 -0.22
C SER A 483 25.14 24.05 -0.83
N ASP A 484 24.14 23.62 -0.05
CA ASP A 484 22.93 23.00 -0.60
C ASP A 484 22.11 24.08 -1.34
N PRO A 485 21.72 23.88 -2.61
CA PRO A 485 20.96 24.88 -3.37
C PRO A 485 19.57 25.19 -2.78
N ARG A 486 19.08 24.37 -1.84
CA ARG A 486 17.83 24.58 -1.11
C ARG A 486 18.02 25.39 0.17
N TYR A 487 19.26 25.68 0.59
CA TYR A 487 19.54 26.42 1.82
C TYR A 487 19.06 27.87 1.73
N ILE A 488 18.28 28.30 2.71
CA ILE A 488 17.84 29.68 2.89
C ILE A 488 18.08 30.06 4.35
N ALA A 489 19.00 31.01 4.57
CA ALA A 489 19.35 31.48 5.90
C ALA A 489 18.15 32.08 6.64
N GLY A 490 17.93 31.67 7.89
CA GLY A 490 16.80 32.06 8.70
C GLY A 490 15.50 31.29 8.40
N VAL A 491 15.52 30.36 7.44
CA VAL A 491 14.33 29.62 6.99
C VAL A 491 14.57 28.12 7.06
N THR A 492 15.52 27.58 6.30
CA THR A 492 15.77 26.12 6.29
C THR A 492 16.66 25.64 7.43
N ASP A 493 17.33 26.56 8.13
CA ASP A 493 18.17 26.31 9.30
C ASP A 493 17.48 26.67 10.62
N LYS A 494 16.23 27.15 10.57
CA LYS A 494 15.42 27.50 11.73
C LYS A 494 14.15 26.64 11.81
N PRO A 495 13.80 26.16 13.02
CA PRO A 495 12.56 25.41 13.18
C PRO A 495 11.38 26.35 12.94
N ASN A 496 10.26 25.79 12.51
CA ASN A 496 9.01 26.52 12.61
C ASN A 496 8.70 26.84 14.10
N THR A 497 7.86 27.84 14.33
CA THR A 497 7.46 28.29 15.68
C THR A 497 6.03 27.90 16.05
N GLY A 498 5.42 27.01 15.27
CA GLY A 498 4.05 26.56 15.43
C GLY A 498 3.34 26.31 14.09
N PRO A 499 2.09 25.81 14.14
CA PRO A 499 1.32 25.46 12.96
C PRO A 499 1.20 26.64 11.98
N GLY A 500 1.48 26.37 10.70
CA GLY A 500 1.39 27.38 9.65
C GLY A 500 2.47 28.48 9.70
N THR A 501 3.56 28.32 10.46
CA THR A 501 4.69 29.28 10.45
C THR A 501 5.85 28.80 9.55
N PRO A 502 6.65 29.72 9.00
CA PRO A 502 7.85 29.37 8.22
C PRO A 502 8.91 28.62 9.05
N GLY A 503 9.64 27.69 8.43
CA GLY A 503 10.74 26.93 9.05
C GLY A 503 10.75 25.44 8.68
N TYR A 504 11.79 24.72 9.10
CA TYR A 504 11.86 23.26 8.92
C TYR A 504 10.89 22.51 9.85
N VAL A 505 10.65 21.23 9.53
CA VAL A 505 9.75 20.32 10.24
C VAL A 505 10.45 18.97 10.52
N PRO A 506 10.16 18.30 11.64
CA PRO A 506 9.49 18.85 12.82
C PRO A 506 10.41 19.79 13.59
N ALA A 507 9.85 20.77 14.29
CA ALA A 507 10.58 21.73 15.12
C ALA A 507 11.26 21.09 16.34
N THR A 508 10.79 19.90 16.75
CA THR A 508 11.33 19.07 17.83
C THR A 508 11.12 17.60 17.49
N ASN A 509 11.71 16.67 18.25
CA ASN A 509 11.45 15.24 18.07
C ASN A 509 9.95 14.94 18.28
N ILE A 510 9.35 14.18 17.36
CA ILE A 510 7.97 13.71 17.44
C ILE A 510 7.98 12.19 17.61
N THR A 511 7.16 11.68 18.54
CA THR A 511 6.93 10.23 18.67
C THR A 511 5.52 9.91 18.19
N LEU A 512 5.42 9.15 17.10
CA LEU A 512 4.17 8.59 16.62
C LEU A 512 3.89 7.30 17.40
N THR A 513 2.72 7.24 18.01
CA THR A 513 2.21 6.08 18.74
C THR A 513 0.69 6.11 18.70
N TRP A 514 0.08 4.93 18.75
CA TRP A 514 -1.37 4.76 18.74
C TRP A 514 -1.77 3.87 19.92
N LYS A 515 -2.96 4.10 20.47
CA LYS A 515 -3.50 3.25 21.54
C LYS A 515 -4.13 2.00 20.98
N THR A 516 -4.69 2.08 19.78
CA THR A 516 -5.36 0.95 19.14
C THR A 516 -4.98 0.75 17.67
N TYR A 517 -5.21 -0.46 17.14
CA TYR A 517 -5.02 -0.70 15.71
C TYR A 517 -6.04 0.07 14.88
N SER A 518 -7.28 0.22 15.37
CA SER A 518 -8.27 1.09 14.73
C SER A 518 -7.80 2.53 14.65
N GLU A 519 -7.20 3.07 15.71
CA GLU A 519 -6.64 4.44 15.71
C GLU A 519 -5.49 4.57 14.70
N ALA A 520 -4.59 3.59 14.64
CA ALA A 520 -3.53 3.56 13.64
C ALA A 520 -4.07 3.51 12.20
N ALA A 521 -5.14 2.74 11.95
CA ALA A 521 -5.77 2.66 10.64
C ALA A 521 -6.45 3.96 10.23
N VAL A 522 -7.15 4.62 11.17
CA VAL A 522 -7.78 5.93 10.96
C VAL A 522 -6.71 6.99 10.70
N ALA A 523 -5.63 7.03 11.49
CA ALA A 523 -4.51 7.95 11.28
C ALA A 523 -3.90 7.76 9.88
N ALA A 524 -3.68 6.52 9.44
CA ALA A 524 -3.21 6.24 8.09
C ALA A 524 -4.11 6.83 7.00
N GLY A 525 -5.44 6.77 7.19
CA GLY A 525 -6.41 7.37 6.27
C GLY A 525 -6.44 8.90 6.31
N GLU A 526 -6.53 9.49 7.51
CA GLU A 526 -6.57 10.95 7.71
C GLU A 526 -5.29 11.62 7.20
N SER A 527 -4.14 10.97 7.37
CA SER A 527 -2.86 11.45 6.89
C SER A 527 -2.86 11.71 5.36
N ARG A 528 -3.76 11.07 4.60
CA ARG A 528 -3.91 11.27 3.16
C ARG A 528 -4.64 12.57 2.80
N ILE A 529 -5.54 13.00 3.69
CA ILE A 529 -6.22 14.30 3.61
C ILE A 529 -5.22 15.39 4.00
N HIS A 530 -4.46 15.20 5.09
CA HIS A 530 -3.38 16.10 5.49
C HIS A 530 -2.30 16.24 4.40
N ALA A 531 -1.97 15.15 3.71
CA ALA A 531 -1.06 15.17 2.57
C ALA A 531 -1.62 15.93 1.34
N GLY A 532 -2.94 16.15 1.29
CA GLY A 532 -3.61 16.92 0.24
C GLY A 532 -3.96 16.13 -1.02
N PHE A 533 -4.04 14.79 -1.00
CA PHE A 533 -4.32 14.05 -2.24
C PHE A 533 -5.54 13.12 -2.19
N HIS A 534 -6.30 13.13 -1.08
CA HIS A 534 -7.61 12.46 -0.97
C HIS A 534 -8.67 13.39 -0.38
N ILE A 535 -9.92 13.22 -0.81
CA ILE A 535 -11.08 13.88 -0.19
C ILE A 535 -11.66 13.03 0.95
N LYS A 536 -12.54 13.63 1.76
CA LYS A 536 -13.12 13.00 2.95
C LYS A 536 -13.87 11.71 2.62
N SER A 537 -14.74 11.69 1.61
CA SER A 537 -15.46 10.47 1.20
C SER A 537 -14.52 9.38 0.70
N GLY A 538 -13.47 9.76 -0.05
CA GLY A 538 -12.44 8.84 -0.50
C GLY A 538 -11.72 8.13 0.66
N ASN A 539 -11.62 8.78 1.82
CA ASN A 539 -11.10 8.17 3.04
C ASN A 539 -12.16 7.35 3.81
N GLU A 540 -13.32 7.95 4.11
CA GLU A 540 -14.35 7.35 4.97
C GLU A 540 -14.96 6.09 4.35
N ASP A 541 -15.30 6.14 3.06
CA ASP A 541 -15.86 4.98 2.35
C ASP A 541 -14.83 3.86 2.25
N ALA A 542 -13.55 4.21 2.11
CA ALA A 542 -12.45 3.26 2.06
C ALA A 542 -12.17 2.59 3.41
N LEU A 543 -12.22 3.33 4.52
CA LEU A 543 -12.10 2.76 5.87
C LEU A 543 -13.26 1.78 6.16
N ALA A 544 -14.48 2.15 5.79
CA ALA A 544 -15.66 1.30 5.95
C ALA A 544 -15.54 0.02 5.12
N ALA A 545 -15.21 0.15 3.84
CA ALA A 545 -15.00 -0.96 2.93
C ALA A 545 -13.86 -1.89 3.40
N GLY A 546 -12.72 -1.33 3.78
CA GLY A 546 -11.60 -2.09 4.33
C GLY A 546 -12.00 -2.89 5.57
N SER A 547 -12.76 -2.28 6.48
CA SER A 547 -13.26 -2.98 7.68
C SER A 547 -14.14 -4.18 7.32
N GLU A 548 -15.05 -4.01 6.36
CA GLU A 548 -15.91 -5.12 5.89
C GLU A 548 -15.10 -6.23 5.19
N ILE A 549 -14.09 -5.88 4.40
CA ILE A 549 -13.15 -6.84 3.81
C ILE A 549 -12.45 -7.63 4.92
N GLY A 550 -11.95 -6.95 5.96
CA GLY A 550 -11.30 -7.58 7.10
C GLY A 550 -12.18 -8.60 7.82
N GLU A 551 -13.48 -8.31 7.98
CA GLU A 551 -14.45 -9.26 8.57
C GLU A 551 -14.64 -10.50 7.69
N LYS A 552 -14.80 -10.30 6.38
CA LYS A 552 -14.96 -11.43 5.45
C LYS A 552 -13.69 -12.29 5.41
N VAL A 553 -12.52 -11.67 5.37
CA VAL A 553 -11.22 -12.36 5.42
C VAL A 553 -11.07 -13.15 6.71
N TRP A 554 -11.47 -12.58 7.85
CA TRP A 554 -11.46 -13.27 9.13
C TRP A 554 -12.29 -14.56 9.09
N LEU A 555 -13.50 -14.52 8.54
CA LEU A 555 -14.37 -15.69 8.41
C LEU A 555 -13.75 -16.78 7.52
N VAL A 556 -13.14 -16.39 6.41
CA VAL A 556 -12.46 -17.33 5.51
C VAL A 556 -11.25 -17.97 6.18
N CYS A 557 -10.36 -17.17 6.77
CA CYS A 557 -9.14 -17.67 7.40
C CYS A 557 -9.45 -18.58 8.59
N THR A 558 -10.43 -18.24 9.42
CA THR A 558 -10.84 -19.11 10.55
C THR A 558 -11.43 -20.43 10.07
N SER A 559 -12.18 -20.45 8.96
CA SER A 559 -12.67 -21.68 8.34
C SER A 559 -11.55 -22.60 7.83
N LEU A 560 -10.38 -22.02 7.50
CA LEU A 560 -9.20 -22.78 7.12
C LEU A 560 -8.44 -23.29 8.35
N TRP A 561 -8.44 -22.57 9.49
CA TRP A 561 -7.68 -22.98 10.67
C TRP A 561 -8.36 -24.04 11.51
N ASP A 562 -9.69 -23.97 11.63
CA ASP A 562 -10.51 -24.91 12.36
C ASP A 562 -11.80 -25.16 11.57
N PRO A 563 -11.74 -25.95 10.48
CA PRO A 563 -12.93 -26.23 9.67
C PRO A 563 -13.98 -26.95 10.52
N PRO A 564 -15.28 -26.64 10.35
CA PRO A 564 -16.34 -27.34 11.06
C PRO A 564 -16.27 -28.84 10.76
N ALA A 565 -16.51 -29.66 11.79
CA ALA A 565 -16.52 -31.12 11.65
C ALA A 565 -17.50 -31.50 10.53
N SER A 566 -17.04 -32.29 9.56
CA SER A 566 -17.89 -32.75 8.47
C SER A 566 -19.09 -33.50 9.05
N SER A 567 -20.29 -32.94 8.90
CA SER A 567 -21.49 -33.75 9.07
C SER A 567 -21.44 -34.83 8.00
N SER A 568 -21.34 -36.09 8.42
CA SER A 568 -21.46 -37.24 7.54
C SER A 568 -22.85 -37.27 6.89
N GLN A 569 -23.05 -36.52 5.81
CA GLN A 569 -24.19 -36.75 4.93
C GLN A 569 -23.73 -37.74 3.86
N GLY A 570 -24.12 -38.99 4.09
CA GLY A 570 -24.05 -40.02 3.07
C GLY A 570 -24.81 -39.56 1.83
N SER A 571 -24.15 -39.69 0.69
CA SER A 571 -24.76 -39.63 -0.63
C SER A 571 -26.07 -40.42 -0.65
N LYS A 572 -27.19 -39.70 -0.77
CA LYS A 572 -28.40 -40.22 -1.38
C LYS A 572 -28.84 -39.21 -2.43
N ASN A 573 -28.73 -39.63 -3.68
CA ASN A 573 -29.38 -38.98 -4.81
C ASN A 573 -30.89 -38.88 -4.57
N SER A 574 -31.42 -37.66 -4.61
CA SER A 574 -32.78 -37.36 -5.05
C SER A 574 -32.80 -35.91 -5.54
N GLY A 575 -33.48 -35.69 -6.67
CA GLY A 575 -33.39 -34.49 -7.49
C GLY A 575 -33.95 -33.21 -6.85
N ASP A 576 -33.75 -32.12 -7.59
CA ASP A 576 -34.32 -30.78 -7.49
C ASP A 576 -35.20 -30.50 -6.25
N ASP A 577 -34.70 -29.65 -5.36
CA ASP A 577 -35.33 -28.37 -4.99
C ASP A 577 -34.70 -27.76 -3.71
N ASP A 578 -34.44 -26.45 -3.78
CA ASP A 578 -34.28 -25.47 -2.69
C ASP A 578 -33.16 -25.66 -1.63
N VAL A 579 -31.94 -25.23 -2.00
CA VAL A 579 -30.82 -24.94 -1.07
C VAL A 579 -30.76 -23.43 -0.72
N GLY A 580 -31.63 -22.60 -1.30
CA GLY A 580 -31.62 -21.14 -1.12
C GLY A 580 -32.19 -20.67 0.22
N GLY A 581 -33.15 -21.40 0.79
CA GLY A 581 -33.87 -20.95 2.00
C GLY A 581 -33.10 -21.06 3.33
N LYS A 582 -32.16 -22.00 3.48
CA LYS A 582 -31.56 -22.31 4.79
C LYS A 582 -30.34 -21.47 5.15
N ILE A 583 -29.62 -20.94 4.17
CA ILE A 583 -28.49 -20.02 4.39
C ILE A 583 -29.01 -18.59 4.61
N ALA A 584 -30.10 -18.21 3.94
CA ALA A 584 -30.76 -16.91 4.14
C ALA A 584 -31.28 -16.73 5.57
N GLY A 585 -31.86 -17.77 6.19
CA GLY A 585 -32.42 -17.67 7.55
C GLY A 585 -31.38 -17.36 8.65
N ALA A 586 -30.18 -17.94 8.56
CA ALA A 586 -29.12 -17.70 9.53
C ALA A 586 -28.42 -16.34 9.32
N VAL A 587 -28.30 -15.90 8.06
CA VAL A 587 -27.72 -14.59 7.70
C VAL A 587 -28.69 -13.44 8.04
N ILE A 588 -29.98 -13.61 7.80
CA ILE A 588 -31.00 -12.60 8.15
C ILE A 588 -31.13 -12.44 9.67
N GLY A 589 -31.04 -13.53 10.45
CA GLY A 589 -31.07 -13.44 11.92
C GLY A 589 -29.91 -12.62 12.51
N SER A 590 -28.71 -12.72 11.92
CA SER A 590 -27.53 -11.97 12.35
C SER A 590 -27.54 -10.51 11.87
N ILE A 591 -28.05 -10.25 10.65
CA ILE A 591 -28.22 -8.89 10.12
C ILE A 591 -29.28 -8.11 10.89
N VAL A 592 -30.41 -8.74 11.25
CA VAL A 592 -31.46 -8.10 12.07
C VAL A 592 -30.95 -7.82 13.48
N GLY A 593 -30.16 -8.72 14.08
CA GLY A 593 -29.51 -8.47 15.37
C GLY A 593 -28.55 -7.28 15.33
N THR A 594 -27.78 -7.14 14.26
CA THR A 594 -26.80 -6.05 14.09
C THR A 594 -27.48 -4.71 13.79
N LEU A 595 -28.57 -4.70 13.00
CA LEU A 595 -29.37 -3.50 12.73
C LEU A 595 -30.11 -3.00 13.98
N ILE A 596 -30.57 -3.89 14.87
CA ILE A 596 -31.20 -3.51 16.15
C ILE A 596 -30.18 -2.88 17.09
N VAL A 597 -28.96 -3.42 17.18
CA VAL A 597 -27.89 -2.84 18.00
C VAL A 597 -27.46 -1.47 17.46
N SER A 598 -27.31 -1.32 16.15
CA SER A 598 -26.99 -0.04 15.51
C SER A 598 -28.10 1.00 15.67
N ALA A 599 -29.38 0.60 15.59
CA ALA A 599 -30.51 1.49 15.84
C ALA A 599 -30.57 1.94 17.31
N LEU A 600 -30.27 1.06 18.27
CA LEU A 600 -30.21 1.40 19.69
C LEU A 600 -29.05 2.36 20.01
N VAL A 601 -27.90 2.21 19.35
CA VAL A 601 -26.77 3.15 19.47
C VAL A 601 -27.12 4.52 18.89
N VAL A 602 -27.78 4.58 17.73
CA VAL A 602 -28.24 5.84 17.13
C VAL A 602 -29.29 6.52 18.01
N VAL A 603 -30.24 5.78 18.58
CA VAL A 603 -31.24 6.32 19.52
C VAL A 603 -30.57 6.81 20.81
N ALA A 604 -29.55 6.12 21.33
CA ALA A 604 -28.78 6.57 22.49
C ALA A 604 -27.99 7.85 22.20
N VAL A 605 -27.35 7.96 21.02
CA VAL A 605 -26.61 9.16 20.59
C VAL A 605 -27.56 10.34 20.38
N LEU A 606 -28.75 10.12 19.81
CA LEU A 606 -29.77 11.16 19.64
C LEU A 606 -30.41 11.58 20.98
N TYR A 607 -30.61 10.65 21.91
CA TYR A 607 -31.09 10.93 23.26
C TYR A 607 -30.09 11.76 24.08
N ILE A 608 -28.80 11.47 23.96
CA ILE A 608 -27.72 12.25 24.58
C ILE A 608 -27.61 13.65 23.94
N ARG A 609 -27.77 13.76 22.61
CA ARG A 609 -27.78 15.05 21.89
C ARG A 609 -28.97 15.94 22.27
N ASN A 610 -30.13 15.36 22.58
CA ASN A 610 -31.33 16.14 22.89
C ASN A 610 -31.35 16.66 24.34
N LYS A 611 -30.64 16.02 25.27
CA LYS A 611 -30.43 16.56 26.62
C LYS A 611 -29.40 17.71 26.69
N GLY A 612 -28.59 17.90 25.65
CA GLY A 612 -27.60 18.98 25.59
C GLY A 612 -28.14 20.36 25.17
N LYS A 613 -29.44 20.51 24.89
CA LYS A 613 -30.03 21.76 24.35
C LYS A 613 -30.84 22.61 25.34
N HIS A 614 -30.88 22.24 26.63
CA HIS A 614 -31.47 23.11 27.65
C HIS A 614 -30.55 23.24 28.88
N GLY A 615 -29.89 24.40 29.00
CA GLY A 615 -29.28 24.85 30.26
C GLY A 615 -27.96 25.60 30.12
N HIS A 616 -28.01 26.90 29.83
CA HIS A 616 -26.93 27.83 30.16
C HIS A 616 -26.91 28.10 31.68
N ARG A 617 -25.73 28.00 32.32
CA ARG A 617 -25.07 29.03 33.15
C ARG A 617 -23.77 28.47 33.76
N GLY A 618 -22.77 29.33 33.90
CA GLY A 618 -21.37 28.98 34.10
C GLY A 618 -20.98 28.47 35.48
N TYR A 619 -19.74 27.98 35.61
CA TYR A 619 -18.74 28.41 36.58
C TYR A 619 -17.39 27.71 36.27
N SER A 620 -16.34 28.27 36.86
CA SER A 620 -14.91 28.11 36.63
C SER A 620 -14.30 26.75 37.01
N SER A 621 -13.06 26.54 36.52
CA SER A 621 -11.92 25.80 37.11
C SER A 621 -12.19 24.62 38.03
N ASP A 622 -11.69 23.43 37.69
CA ASP A 622 -10.67 22.75 38.49
C ASP A 622 -10.16 21.44 37.87
N TYR A 623 -8.86 21.22 38.10
CA TYR A 623 -8.13 19.95 37.95
C TYR A 623 -8.81 18.80 38.68
N VAL A 624 -8.93 17.62 38.06
CA VAL A 624 -8.84 16.33 38.77
C VAL A 624 -8.31 15.23 37.84
N ALA A 625 -7.17 14.65 38.24
CA ALA A 625 -6.63 13.38 37.75
C ALA A 625 -7.40 12.19 38.34
N TYR A 626 -7.53 11.08 37.60
CA TYR A 626 -7.70 9.77 38.25
C TYR A 626 -6.98 8.65 37.49
N SER A 627 -6.09 8.02 38.24
CA SER A 627 -5.57 6.67 38.08
C SER A 627 -6.64 5.63 38.39
N SER A 628 -6.67 4.55 37.61
CA SER A 628 -6.43 3.15 38.04
C SER A 628 -6.73 2.21 36.87
#